data_AF-A0A6C0LUS4-F1
#
_entry.id   AF-A0A6C0LUS4-F1
#
_cell.length_a   1.000
_cell.length_b   1.000
_cell.length_c   1.000
_cell.angle_alpha   90.00
_cell.angle_beta   90.00
_cell.angle_gamma   90.00
#
_symmetry.space_group_name_H-M   'P 1'
#
loop_
_entity.id
_entity.type
_entity.pdbx_description
1 polymer ?
#
loop_
_entity_poly.entity_id
_entity_poly.type
_entity_poly.pdbx_seq_one_letter_code
_entity_poly.pdbx_strand_id
1 'polypeptide(L)'
;MFINTPYDKINEFIDKKWLKTCTIDKDNIDTIQNMYSIIRNAYNNIQHIKVTRNVTKNHTFTQETLTKIVEVTRFFPQRINSFLIQNTGEYKRFSFKIGKRTFTIHVYCYEGYTFDEDNLNYMISWFYTANRFAPDDECSRNLNIYLLMSPFAKFLPEAKNTMVEPKHVNSAFTYGCKENNKIVIFRHEEWEKVLLHETFHTYNFDFHANDFTKFRTFMKHTFRVQSDYELFETYCETWATLWTAAYQAYHITCQSNEPKRFINYVETLIAHEQQFSLIQSTKILNIFNMKYSDIFKQKEPKYRENTNVFCYYILKSLCLLHINAFLRVSNKCMNNPLNIIFDSKCESLWIDFFKKIYNNKETIKRTNDAHNMVLSLRNKPETNVSNNSLGRMTLFG
;
A
#
# COMPACT_ATOMS: atom_id res chain seq x y z
N MET A 1 12.88 -10.57 13.21
CA MET A 1 12.80 -11.53 12.09
C MET A 1 12.57 -10.70 10.84
N PHE A 2 13.62 -10.10 10.29
CA PHE A 2 13.52 -9.46 8.98
C PHE A 2 13.55 -10.62 7.98
N ILE A 3 12.47 -10.78 7.22
CA ILE A 3 12.30 -11.92 6.31
C ILE A 3 13.46 -11.89 5.32
N ASN A 4 14.26 -12.97 5.33
CA ASN A 4 15.25 -13.28 4.29
C ASN A 4 14.51 -13.40 2.96
N THR A 5 14.36 -12.27 2.29
CA THR A 5 13.96 -12.22 0.89
C THR A 5 15.19 -11.79 0.10
N PRO A 6 15.30 -12.11 -1.19
CA PRO A 6 16.37 -11.58 -2.06
C PRO A 6 16.48 -10.03 -2.08
N TYR A 7 15.61 -9.32 -1.35
CA TYR A 7 15.54 -7.87 -1.17
C TYR A 7 16.32 -7.33 0.04
N ASP A 8 17.06 -8.17 0.78
CA ASP A 8 17.92 -7.77 1.91
C ASP A 8 18.93 -6.67 1.54
N LYS A 9 19.29 -6.54 0.26
CA LYS A 9 20.17 -5.46 -0.21
C LYS A 9 19.55 -4.08 -0.09
N ILE A 10 18.23 -3.91 -0.02
CA ILE A 10 17.60 -2.59 0.21
C ILE A 10 17.87 -2.10 1.64
N ASN A 11 17.96 -3.03 2.61
CA ASN A 11 18.31 -2.71 4.00
C ASN A 11 19.75 -2.19 4.14
N GLU A 12 20.66 -2.56 3.20
CA GLU A 12 22.03 -2.02 3.16
C GLU A 12 22.09 -0.51 2.87
N PHE A 13 21.01 0.07 2.33
CA PHE A 13 20.93 1.48 1.96
C PHE A 13 20.06 2.31 2.90
N ILE A 14 19.69 1.75 4.05
CA ILE A 14 18.98 2.49 5.09
C ILE A 14 20.02 3.27 5.91
N ASP A 15 19.94 4.60 5.84
CA ASP A 15 20.73 5.46 6.70
C ASP A 15 20.19 5.34 8.13
N LYS A 16 20.98 4.67 8.98
CA LYS A 16 20.67 4.49 10.41
C LYS A 16 20.42 5.80 11.15
N LYS A 17 20.91 6.95 10.65
CA LYS A 17 20.62 8.26 11.23
C LYS A 17 19.13 8.62 11.08
N TRP A 18 18.48 8.23 9.99
CA TRP A 18 17.06 8.50 9.75
C TRP A 18 16.15 7.66 10.65
N LEU A 19 16.58 6.45 10.98
CA LEU A 19 15.84 5.58 11.91
C LEU A 19 15.63 6.22 13.28
N LYS A 20 16.53 7.12 13.69
CA LYS A 20 16.45 7.84 14.96
C LYS A 20 15.62 9.13 14.88
N THR A 21 15.16 9.53 13.70
CA THR A 21 14.47 10.82 13.50
C THR A 21 12.96 10.70 13.38
N CYS A 22 12.42 9.50 13.17
CA CYS A 22 10.98 9.30 13.14
C CYS A 22 10.47 9.00 14.56
N THR A 23 9.83 10.00 15.17
CA THR A 23 9.13 9.85 16.45
C THR A 23 7.69 10.31 16.31
N ILE A 24 6.75 9.58 16.89
CA ILE A 24 5.34 9.98 16.90
C ILE A 24 5.16 11.09 17.94
N ASP A 25 4.61 12.23 17.51
CA ASP A 25 4.36 13.37 18.38
C ASP A 25 3.33 13.00 19.45
N LYS A 26 3.41 13.64 20.62
CA LYS A 26 2.50 13.38 21.76
C LYS A 26 1.03 13.36 21.37
N ASP A 27 0.60 14.32 20.55
CA ASP A 27 -0.79 14.46 20.08
C ASP A 27 -1.25 13.29 19.16
N ASN A 28 -0.31 12.50 18.62
CA ASN A 28 -0.57 11.37 17.74
C ASN A 28 -0.36 10.01 18.42
N ILE A 29 0.23 9.97 19.63
CA ILE A 29 0.51 8.72 20.36
C ILE A 29 -0.77 7.90 20.55
N ASP A 30 -1.86 8.56 20.95
CA ASP A 30 -3.14 7.88 21.19
C ASP A 30 -3.69 7.22 19.91
N THR A 31 -3.45 7.82 18.74
CA THR A 31 -3.86 7.22 17.46
C THR A 31 -3.14 5.91 17.22
N ILE A 32 -1.81 5.90 17.39
CA ILE A 32 -0.99 4.69 17.20
C ILE A 32 -1.30 3.65 18.29
N GLN A 33 -1.43 4.07 19.54
CA GLN A 33 -1.79 3.17 20.65
C GLN A 33 -3.19 2.56 20.48
N ASN A 34 -4.12 3.30 19.87
CA ASN A 34 -5.44 2.76 19.52
C ASN A 34 -5.34 1.67 18.45
N MET A 35 -4.42 1.78 17.47
CA MET A 35 -4.18 0.71 16.50
C MET A 35 -3.77 -0.60 17.19
N TYR A 36 -2.88 -0.56 18.19
CA TYR A 36 -2.55 -1.74 19.01
C TYR A 36 -3.79 -2.37 19.64
N SER A 37 -4.64 -1.54 20.25
CA SER A 37 -5.84 -1.99 20.95
C SER A 37 -6.84 -2.63 19.99
N ILE A 38 -7.00 -2.04 18.80
CA ILE A 38 -7.85 -2.56 17.72
C ILE A 38 -7.33 -3.90 17.22
N ILE A 39 -6.05 -4.00 16.87
CA ILE A 39 -5.43 -5.22 16.38
C ILE A 39 -5.54 -6.33 17.44
N ARG A 40 -5.22 -6.02 18.70
CA ARG A 40 -5.36 -6.96 19.82
C ARG A 40 -6.79 -7.45 19.98
N ASN A 41 -7.76 -6.54 19.92
CA ASN A 41 -9.17 -6.90 20.01
C ASN A 41 -9.58 -7.84 18.86
N ALA A 42 -9.16 -7.57 17.63
CA ALA A 42 -9.44 -8.43 16.49
C ALA A 42 -8.85 -9.84 16.69
N TYR A 43 -7.55 -9.97 17.01
CA TYR A 43 -6.92 -11.27 17.26
C TYR A 43 -7.54 -12.05 18.42
N ASN A 44 -8.00 -11.38 19.49
CA ASN A 44 -8.70 -12.06 20.58
C ASN A 44 -10.05 -12.64 20.15
N ASN A 45 -10.66 -12.11 19.09
CA ASN A 45 -11.99 -12.50 18.63
C ASN A 45 -11.96 -13.48 17.43
N ILE A 46 -10.85 -13.59 16.69
CA ILE A 46 -10.80 -14.47 15.50
C ILE A 46 -11.02 -15.95 15.85
N GLN A 47 -10.65 -16.39 17.07
CA GLN A 47 -10.88 -17.75 17.55
C GLN A 47 -12.37 -18.15 17.61
N HIS A 48 -13.27 -17.17 17.67
CA HIS A 48 -14.73 -17.40 17.68
C HIS A 48 -15.34 -17.44 16.28
N ILE A 49 -14.56 -17.12 15.24
CA ILE A 49 -15.03 -17.13 13.85
C ILE A 49 -14.87 -18.55 13.30
N LYS A 50 -16.01 -19.16 12.96
CA LYS A 50 -16.04 -20.45 12.27
C LYS A 50 -15.60 -20.27 10.83
N VAL A 51 -14.54 -20.97 10.44
CA VAL A 51 -13.98 -20.94 9.08
C VAL A 51 -14.15 -22.31 8.43
N THR A 52 -14.87 -22.35 7.31
CA THR A 52 -14.92 -23.52 6.43
C THR A 52 -13.69 -23.53 5.52
N ARG A 53 -13.02 -24.68 5.42
CA ARG A 53 -11.76 -24.83 4.69
C ARG A 53 -11.91 -25.93 3.63
N ASN A 54 -11.44 -25.65 2.42
CA ASN A 54 -11.32 -26.65 1.36
C ASN A 54 -9.96 -26.49 0.68
N VAL A 55 -9.31 -27.61 0.37
CA VAL A 55 -8.01 -27.61 -0.32
C VAL A 55 -8.11 -28.53 -1.52
N THR A 56 -7.61 -28.07 -2.65
CA THR A 56 -7.51 -28.82 -3.90
C THR A 56 -6.07 -28.78 -4.36
N LYS A 57 -5.40 -29.93 -4.35
CA LYS A 57 -4.06 -30.06 -4.93
C LYS A 57 -4.16 -30.08 -6.45
N ASN A 58 -3.08 -29.67 -7.10
CA ASN A 58 -2.93 -29.71 -8.55
C ASN A 58 -4.03 -28.95 -9.32
N HIS A 59 -4.36 -27.74 -8.86
CA HIS A 59 -5.27 -26.84 -9.56
C HIS A 59 -4.57 -26.17 -10.74
N THR A 60 -5.26 -26.08 -11.87
CA THR A 60 -4.81 -25.38 -13.08
C THR A 60 -5.94 -24.49 -13.58
N PHE A 61 -5.62 -23.29 -14.06
CA PHE A 61 -6.60 -22.42 -14.70
C PHE A 61 -6.84 -22.80 -16.16
N THR A 62 -8.09 -22.68 -16.59
CA THR A 62 -8.41 -22.50 -18.02
C THR A 62 -8.53 -21.01 -18.30
N GLN A 63 -8.41 -20.60 -19.57
CA GLN A 63 -8.66 -19.21 -19.94
C GLN A 63 -10.08 -18.77 -19.54
N GLU A 64 -11.07 -19.67 -19.67
CA GLU A 64 -12.46 -19.39 -19.30
C GLU A 64 -12.62 -19.13 -17.79
N THR A 65 -12.02 -19.98 -16.95
CA THR A 65 -12.12 -19.83 -15.49
C THR A 65 -11.38 -18.59 -15.00
N LEU A 66 -10.25 -18.25 -15.60
CA LEU A 66 -9.47 -17.07 -15.23
C LEU A 66 -10.15 -15.76 -15.66
N THR A 67 -10.77 -15.70 -16.84
CA THR A 67 -11.50 -14.51 -17.31
C THR A 67 -12.71 -14.17 -16.43
N LYS A 68 -13.34 -15.15 -15.76
CA LYS A 68 -14.40 -14.90 -14.76
C LYS A 68 -13.89 -14.18 -13.52
N ILE A 69 -12.61 -14.36 -13.17
CA ILE A 69 -11.97 -13.68 -12.04
C ILE A 69 -11.42 -12.32 -12.51
N VAL A 70 -10.66 -12.32 -13.61
CA VAL A 70 -9.96 -11.16 -14.16
C VAL A 70 -10.76 -10.56 -15.32
N GLU A 71 -11.73 -9.72 -14.97
CA GLU A 71 -12.54 -8.99 -15.95
C GLU A 71 -11.81 -7.78 -16.54
N VAL A 72 -10.86 -7.20 -15.79
CA VAL A 72 -10.20 -5.95 -16.15
C VAL A 72 -8.80 -6.21 -16.71
N THR A 73 -8.74 -6.61 -17.97
CA THR A 73 -7.48 -6.99 -18.64
C THR A 73 -6.45 -5.86 -18.71
N ARG A 74 -6.89 -4.59 -18.76
CA ARG A 74 -5.99 -3.43 -18.81
C ARG A 74 -5.02 -3.32 -17.63
N PHE A 75 -5.40 -3.84 -16.47
CA PHE A 75 -4.59 -3.80 -15.23
C PHE A 75 -3.86 -5.12 -14.96
N PHE A 76 -4.12 -6.14 -15.77
CA PHE A 76 -3.63 -7.49 -15.53
C PHE A 76 -2.54 -7.88 -16.55
N PRO A 77 -1.28 -8.04 -16.14
CA PRO A 77 -0.19 -8.33 -17.07
C PRO A 77 -0.36 -9.67 -17.80
N GLN A 78 -0.17 -9.68 -19.12
CA GLN A 78 -0.24 -10.89 -19.96
C GLN A 78 0.72 -11.99 -19.48
N ARG A 79 1.91 -11.64 -19.01
CA ARG A 79 2.87 -12.62 -18.45
C ARG A 79 2.31 -13.37 -17.24
N ILE A 80 1.54 -12.68 -16.39
CA ILE A 80 0.87 -13.30 -15.24
C ILE A 80 -0.26 -14.20 -15.73
N ASN A 81 -1.06 -13.75 -16.71
CA ASN A 81 -2.09 -14.57 -17.35
C ASN A 81 -1.52 -15.89 -17.88
N SER A 82 -0.46 -15.83 -18.69
CA SER A 82 0.20 -17.01 -19.25
C SER A 82 0.73 -17.93 -18.16
N PHE A 83 1.34 -17.38 -17.11
CA PHE A 83 1.83 -18.17 -15.98
C PHE A 83 0.72 -18.93 -15.28
N LEU A 84 -0.40 -18.28 -14.94
CA LEU A 84 -1.51 -18.93 -14.22
C LEU A 84 -2.16 -20.07 -15.04
N ILE A 85 -2.17 -19.96 -16.36
CA ILE A 85 -2.72 -21.00 -17.27
C ILE A 85 -1.74 -22.17 -17.43
N GLN A 86 -0.44 -21.90 -17.48
CA GLN A 86 0.60 -22.89 -17.76
C GLN A 86 1.08 -23.64 -16.52
N ASN A 87 0.84 -23.11 -15.33
CA ASN A 87 1.34 -23.67 -14.08
C ASN A 87 0.23 -24.27 -13.25
N THR A 88 0.59 -25.30 -12.52
CA THR A 88 -0.28 -26.00 -11.58
C THR A 88 0.10 -25.60 -10.16
N GLY A 89 -0.88 -25.33 -9.32
CA GLY A 89 -0.69 -24.90 -7.94
C GLY A 89 -1.63 -25.61 -6.96
N GLU A 90 -1.46 -25.34 -5.67
CA GLU A 90 -2.42 -25.70 -4.65
C GLU A 90 -3.49 -24.60 -4.53
N TYR A 91 -4.76 -24.99 -4.61
CA TYR A 91 -5.88 -24.08 -4.39
C TYR A 91 -6.43 -24.28 -2.98
N LYS A 92 -6.50 -23.20 -2.20
CA LYS A 92 -7.13 -23.15 -0.88
C LYS A 92 -8.33 -22.22 -0.91
N ARG A 93 -9.44 -22.67 -0.32
CA ARG A 93 -10.65 -21.88 -0.15
C ARG A 93 -11.00 -21.78 1.32
N PHE A 94 -11.18 -20.56 1.79
CA PHE A 94 -11.65 -20.26 3.14
C PHE A 94 -12.95 -19.49 3.05
N SER A 95 -13.96 -19.86 3.85
CA SER A 95 -15.21 -19.12 3.93
C SER A 95 -15.59 -18.88 5.38
N PHE A 96 -15.96 -17.65 5.71
CA PHE A 96 -16.37 -17.25 7.04
C PHE A 96 -17.33 -16.05 6.99
N LYS A 97 -17.94 -15.75 8.13
CA LYS A 97 -18.91 -14.66 8.28
C LYS A 97 -18.52 -13.78 9.46
N ILE A 98 -18.63 -12.46 9.27
CA ILE A 98 -18.46 -11.45 10.33
C ILE A 98 -19.66 -10.51 10.26
N GLY A 99 -20.47 -10.49 11.31
CA GLY A 99 -21.73 -9.74 11.31
C GLY A 99 -22.64 -10.17 10.15
N LYS A 100 -23.01 -9.23 9.29
CA LYS A 100 -23.83 -9.48 8.09
C LYS A 100 -23.02 -9.84 6.84
N ARG A 101 -21.69 -9.73 6.88
CA ARG A 101 -20.82 -9.92 5.72
C ARG A 101 -20.29 -11.34 5.63
N THR A 102 -20.30 -11.88 4.41
CA THR A 102 -19.73 -13.19 4.08
C THR A 102 -18.46 -12.99 3.27
N PHE A 103 -17.40 -13.68 3.69
CA PHE A 103 -16.08 -13.62 3.06
C PHE A 103 -15.76 -14.97 2.45
N THR A 104 -15.25 -14.97 1.22
CA THR A 104 -14.61 -16.14 0.61
C THR A 104 -13.22 -15.77 0.13
N ILE A 105 -12.20 -16.37 0.74
CA ILE A 105 -10.81 -16.22 0.32
C ILE A 105 -10.44 -17.40 -0.59
N HIS A 106 -9.95 -17.09 -1.77
CA HIS A 106 -9.43 -18.00 -2.77
C HIS A 106 -7.92 -17.78 -2.88
N VAL A 107 -7.11 -18.77 -2.49
CA VAL A 107 -5.64 -18.67 -2.54
C VAL A 107 -5.09 -19.70 -3.51
N TYR A 108 -4.23 -19.26 -4.43
CA TYR A 108 -3.56 -20.10 -5.40
C TYR A 108 -2.06 -20.08 -5.11
N CYS A 109 -1.55 -21.13 -4.45
CA CYS A 109 -0.16 -21.25 -4.07
C CYS A 109 0.63 -22.00 -5.15
N TYR A 110 1.70 -21.38 -5.66
CA TYR A 110 2.64 -21.98 -6.60
C TYR A 110 3.95 -22.33 -5.90
N GLU A 111 4.83 -23.04 -6.60
CA GLU A 111 6.15 -23.41 -6.07
C GLU A 111 6.88 -22.19 -5.48
N GLY A 112 7.39 -22.35 -4.25
CA GLY A 112 8.10 -21.30 -3.51
C GLY A 112 7.23 -20.37 -2.68
N TYR A 113 5.89 -20.44 -2.74
CA TYR A 113 4.99 -19.66 -1.91
C TYR A 113 4.04 -20.54 -1.08
N THR A 114 3.99 -20.28 0.24
CA THR A 114 3.06 -20.95 1.15
C THR A 114 2.13 -19.90 1.77
N PHE A 115 0.84 -20.20 1.76
CA PHE A 115 -0.15 -19.49 2.57
C PHE A 115 -0.49 -20.32 3.79
N ASP A 116 -0.20 -19.80 4.99
CA ASP A 116 -0.35 -20.49 6.27
C ASP A 116 -1.49 -19.92 7.13
N GLU A 117 -1.61 -20.44 8.36
CA GLU A 117 -2.66 -20.01 9.29
C GLU A 117 -2.40 -18.58 9.82
N ASP A 118 -1.15 -18.12 9.88
CA ASP A 118 -0.84 -16.75 10.29
C ASP A 118 -1.31 -15.75 9.23
N ASN A 119 -1.15 -16.08 7.94
CA ASN A 119 -1.72 -15.30 6.85
C ASN A 119 -3.25 -15.26 6.91
N LEU A 120 -3.90 -16.40 7.19
CA LEU A 120 -5.35 -16.45 7.36
C LEU A 120 -5.82 -15.61 8.56
N ASN A 121 -5.13 -15.74 9.70
CA ASN A 121 -5.43 -14.99 10.92
C ASN A 121 -5.25 -13.49 10.73
N TYR A 122 -4.22 -13.07 9.99
CA TYR A 122 -4.04 -11.68 9.57
C TYR A 122 -5.24 -11.17 8.78
N MET A 123 -5.67 -11.89 7.74
CA MET A 123 -6.82 -11.49 6.92
C MET A 123 -8.12 -11.44 7.74
N ILE A 124 -8.40 -12.44 8.57
CA ILE A 124 -9.61 -12.47 9.41
C ILE A 124 -9.57 -11.32 10.43
N SER A 125 -8.42 -11.07 11.04
CA SER A 125 -8.21 -9.93 11.96
C SER A 125 -8.47 -8.58 11.28
N TRP A 126 -7.94 -8.42 10.07
CA TRP A 126 -8.19 -7.21 9.27
C TRP A 126 -9.65 -7.05 8.91
N PHE A 127 -10.32 -8.08 8.39
CA PHE A 127 -11.74 -7.99 8.04
C PHE A 127 -12.66 -7.84 9.25
N TYR A 128 -12.28 -8.39 10.41
CA TYR A 128 -12.96 -8.10 11.67
C TYR A 128 -12.90 -6.61 12.01
N THR A 129 -11.71 -6.02 11.87
CA THR A 129 -11.47 -4.59 12.09
C THR A 129 -12.23 -3.73 11.07
N ALA A 130 -12.10 -4.01 9.77
CA ALA A 130 -12.79 -3.28 8.72
C ALA A 130 -14.31 -3.35 8.88
N ASN A 131 -14.87 -4.53 9.16
CA ASN A 131 -16.31 -4.69 9.37
C ASN A 131 -16.84 -3.86 10.56
N ARG A 132 -16.03 -3.66 11.61
CA ARG A 132 -16.41 -2.84 12.76
C ARG A 132 -16.55 -1.35 12.43
N PHE A 133 -15.73 -0.85 11.51
CA PHE A 133 -15.63 0.58 11.21
C PHE A 133 -16.25 0.99 9.87
N ALA A 134 -16.78 0.02 9.12
CA ALA A 134 -17.55 0.23 7.89
C ALA A 134 -18.63 1.31 8.08
N PRO A 135 -18.78 2.28 7.15
CA PRO A 135 -19.81 3.30 7.23
C PRO A 135 -21.24 2.74 7.16
N ASP A 136 -21.42 1.63 6.44
CA ASP A 136 -22.70 0.94 6.28
C ASP A 136 -22.51 -0.59 6.28
N ASP A 137 -23.61 -1.34 6.17
CA ASP A 137 -23.65 -2.81 6.07
C ASP A 137 -23.96 -3.32 4.63
N GLU A 138 -23.90 -2.42 3.64
CA GLU A 138 -24.27 -2.68 2.24
C GLU A 138 -23.02 -2.91 1.38
N CYS A 139 -21.96 -2.11 1.56
CA CYS A 139 -20.70 -2.32 0.88
C CYS A 139 -20.14 -3.70 1.21
N SER A 140 -19.91 -4.51 0.18
CA SER A 140 -19.21 -5.79 0.24
C SER A 140 -19.85 -6.80 1.21
N ARG A 141 -21.19 -6.87 1.18
CA ARG A 141 -21.96 -7.89 1.91
C ARG A 141 -21.50 -9.30 1.58
N ASN A 142 -21.15 -9.55 0.31
CA ASN A 142 -20.46 -10.76 -0.12
C ASN A 142 -19.14 -10.35 -0.77
N LEU A 143 -18.02 -10.70 -0.15
CA LEU A 143 -16.69 -10.34 -0.62
C LEU A 143 -15.89 -11.59 -1.01
N ASN A 144 -15.52 -11.68 -2.29
CA ASN A 144 -14.59 -12.69 -2.78
C ASN A 144 -13.18 -12.09 -2.87
N ILE A 145 -12.21 -12.71 -2.21
CA ILE A 145 -10.81 -12.27 -2.23
C ILE A 145 -9.99 -13.31 -2.98
N TYR A 146 -9.48 -12.95 -4.15
CA TYR A 146 -8.65 -13.82 -4.98
C TYR A 146 -7.18 -13.43 -4.83
N LEU A 147 -6.43 -14.30 -4.15
CA LEU A 147 -4.98 -14.23 -4.02
C LEU A 147 -4.37 -15.17 -5.06
N LEU A 148 -4.08 -14.65 -6.26
CA LEU A 148 -3.48 -15.43 -7.35
C LEU A 148 -1.97 -15.66 -7.16
N MET A 149 -1.32 -14.91 -6.24
CA MET A 149 0.04 -15.14 -5.74
C MET A 149 1.11 -15.51 -6.78
N SER A 150 1.13 -14.84 -7.93
CA SER A 150 2.18 -15.06 -8.92
C SER A 150 3.55 -14.54 -8.42
N PRO A 151 4.67 -15.16 -8.85
CA PRO A 151 6.02 -14.82 -8.38
C PRO A 151 6.66 -13.60 -9.06
N PHE A 152 5.90 -12.86 -9.87
CA PHE A 152 6.46 -11.77 -10.67
C PHE A 152 6.55 -10.49 -9.85
N ALA A 153 7.79 -10.05 -9.59
CA ALA A 153 8.06 -8.73 -9.03
C ALA A 153 7.71 -7.60 -10.02
N LYS A 154 7.49 -6.41 -9.46
CA LYS A 154 7.29 -5.17 -10.22
C LYS A 154 8.61 -4.57 -10.69
N PHE A 155 8.65 -4.21 -11.97
CA PHE A 155 9.78 -3.53 -12.57
C PHE A 155 9.36 -2.22 -13.24
N LEU A 156 10.10 -1.15 -12.95
CA LEU A 156 10.01 0.13 -13.63
C LEU A 156 10.59 0.02 -15.06
N PRO A 157 10.14 0.88 -15.99
CA PRO A 157 10.72 0.93 -17.33
C PRO A 157 12.24 1.12 -17.34
N GLU A 158 12.94 0.35 -18.16
CA GLU A 158 14.40 0.48 -18.34
C GLU A 158 14.77 1.74 -19.14
N ALA A 159 14.00 2.01 -20.21
CA ALA A 159 14.24 3.15 -21.08
C ALA A 159 13.80 4.46 -20.42
N LYS A 160 14.67 5.49 -20.51
CA LYS A 160 14.37 6.85 -20.06
C LYS A 160 13.18 7.44 -20.81
N ASN A 161 12.48 8.35 -20.14
CA ASN A 161 11.28 9.03 -20.62
C ASN A 161 10.13 8.08 -21.03
N THR A 162 10.18 6.81 -20.62
CA THR A 162 9.08 5.86 -20.82
C THR A 162 7.98 6.11 -19.81
N MET A 163 6.74 6.13 -20.28
CA MET A 163 5.57 6.28 -19.41
C MET A 163 5.42 5.07 -18.48
N VAL A 164 5.11 5.32 -17.21
CA VAL A 164 4.91 4.25 -16.23
C VAL A 164 3.47 3.73 -16.31
N GLU A 165 3.33 2.52 -16.82
CA GLU A 165 2.06 1.80 -17.02
C GLU A 165 1.65 0.87 -15.87
N PRO A 166 0.35 0.50 -15.74
CA PRO A 166 -0.16 -0.43 -14.73
C PRO A 166 0.68 -1.70 -14.55
N LYS A 167 1.20 -2.28 -15.63
CA LYS A 167 2.02 -3.50 -15.58
C LYS A 167 3.26 -3.37 -14.70
N HIS A 168 3.79 -2.15 -14.56
CA HIS A 168 4.98 -1.85 -13.76
C HIS A 168 4.69 -1.69 -12.26
N VAL A 169 3.44 -1.39 -11.88
CA VAL A 169 3.12 -0.81 -10.56
C VAL A 169 1.89 -1.41 -9.86
N ASN A 170 0.86 -1.84 -10.60
CA ASN A 170 -0.40 -2.35 -10.04
C ASN A 170 -0.29 -3.81 -9.66
N SER A 171 -0.65 -4.19 -8.43
CA SER A 171 -0.65 -5.60 -7.97
C SER A 171 -2.05 -6.16 -7.70
N ALA A 172 -3.08 -5.32 -7.82
CA ALA A 172 -4.46 -5.69 -7.59
C ALA A 172 -5.44 -4.80 -8.36
N PHE A 173 -6.71 -5.17 -8.27
CA PHE A 173 -7.85 -4.31 -8.55
C PHE A 173 -9.05 -4.71 -7.68
N THR A 174 -9.91 -3.74 -7.40
CA THR A 174 -11.20 -3.92 -6.72
C THR A 174 -12.26 -3.00 -7.33
N TYR A 175 -13.49 -3.09 -6.84
CA TYR A 175 -14.54 -2.10 -7.09
C TYR A 175 -14.90 -1.36 -5.81
N GLY A 176 -15.21 -0.06 -5.92
CA GLY A 176 -15.74 0.72 -4.80
C GLY A 176 -17.15 0.27 -4.43
N CYS A 177 -17.38 0.05 -3.13
CA CYS A 177 -18.68 -0.23 -2.48
C CYS A 177 -19.76 -0.92 -3.36
N LYS A 178 -19.52 -2.17 -3.77
CA LYS A 178 -20.56 -3.04 -4.37
C LYS A 178 -21.06 -4.05 -3.34
N GLU A 179 -22.33 -4.43 -3.37
CA GLU A 179 -22.86 -5.46 -2.46
C GLU A 179 -22.17 -6.83 -2.65
N ASN A 180 -22.07 -7.27 -3.91
CA ASN A 180 -21.28 -8.43 -4.32
C ASN A 180 -19.98 -7.92 -4.92
N ASN A 181 -18.89 -8.04 -4.17
CA ASN A 181 -17.62 -7.43 -4.53
C ASN A 181 -16.50 -8.47 -4.62
N LYS A 182 -15.41 -8.08 -5.26
CA LYS A 182 -14.20 -8.87 -5.31
C LYS A 182 -12.94 -8.02 -5.22
N ILE A 183 -11.98 -8.51 -4.47
CA ILE A 183 -10.60 -8.02 -4.45
C ILE A 183 -9.76 -9.07 -5.17
N VAL A 184 -9.00 -8.68 -6.18
CA VAL A 184 -8.10 -9.59 -6.90
C VAL A 184 -6.67 -9.09 -6.74
N ILE A 185 -5.85 -9.83 -6.00
CA ILE A 185 -4.42 -9.57 -5.79
C ILE A 185 -3.62 -10.64 -6.55
N PHE A 186 -2.72 -10.21 -7.43
CA PHE A 186 -2.07 -11.12 -8.37
C PHE A 186 -0.55 -11.26 -8.23
N ARG A 187 0.08 -10.52 -7.31
CA ARG A 187 1.50 -10.69 -6.95
C ARG A 187 1.63 -10.94 -5.46
N HIS A 188 2.57 -11.81 -5.06
CA HIS A 188 2.81 -12.08 -3.64
C HIS A 188 3.74 -11.07 -2.94
N GLU A 189 4.46 -10.21 -3.67
CA GLU A 189 5.57 -9.40 -3.10
C GLU A 189 5.13 -8.31 -2.09
N GLU A 190 3.87 -7.91 -2.08
CA GLU A 190 3.31 -6.90 -1.16
C GLU A 190 1.82 -7.07 -0.88
N TRP A 191 1.36 -8.32 -0.86
CA TRP A 191 -0.05 -8.66 -0.86
C TRP A 191 -0.78 -8.20 0.43
N GLU A 192 -0.10 -8.13 1.57
CA GLU A 192 -0.71 -7.73 2.85
C GLU A 192 -1.13 -6.26 2.81
N LYS A 193 -0.19 -5.38 2.46
CA LYS A 193 -0.47 -3.94 2.31
C LYS A 193 -1.48 -3.68 1.20
N VAL A 194 -1.35 -4.40 0.07
CA VAL A 194 -2.31 -4.27 -1.04
C VAL A 194 -3.71 -4.69 -0.61
N LEU A 195 -3.87 -5.75 0.19
CA LEU A 195 -5.19 -6.12 0.73
C LEU A 195 -5.81 -4.99 1.54
N LEU A 196 -5.04 -4.33 2.40
CA LEU A 196 -5.49 -3.18 3.18
C LEU A 196 -5.91 -2.03 2.26
N HIS A 197 -5.06 -1.67 1.28
CA HIS A 197 -5.37 -0.64 0.28
C HIS A 197 -6.69 -0.92 -0.44
N GLU A 198 -6.84 -2.11 -1.03
CA GLU A 198 -8.06 -2.47 -1.76
C GLU A 198 -9.28 -2.53 -0.83
N THR A 199 -9.09 -2.86 0.45
CA THR A 199 -10.16 -2.85 1.45
C THR A 199 -10.67 -1.42 1.70
N PHE A 200 -9.81 -0.40 1.68
CA PHE A 200 -10.24 1.00 1.84
C PHE A 200 -11.27 1.39 0.78
N HIS A 201 -10.98 1.13 -0.49
CA HIS A 201 -11.91 1.37 -1.61
C HIS A 201 -13.18 0.53 -1.48
N THR A 202 -13.01 -0.76 -1.16
CA THR A 202 -14.08 -1.77 -1.08
C THR A 202 -15.10 -1.47 0.03
N TYR A 203 -14.67 -0.80 1.11
CA TYR A 203 -15.48 -0.42 2.26
C TYR A 203 -15.81 1.08 2.31
N ASN A 204 -15.40 1.84 1.29
CA ASN A 204 -15.61 3.30 1.22
C ASN A 204 -15.04 4.04 2.44
N PHE A 205 -13.80 3.69 2.82
CA PHE A 205 -13.06 4.36 3.91
C PHE A 205 -12.32 5.61 3.48
N ASP A 206 -12.20 5.81 2.18
CA ASP A 206 -11.57 6.96 1.56
C ASP A 206 -12.62 7.95 1.02
N PHE A 207 -12.18 8.85 0.15
CA PHE A 207 -13.01 9.92 -0.39
C PHE A 207 -13.16 9.86 -1.92
N HIS A 208 -13.00 8.69 -2.55
CA HIS A 208 -13.12 8.54 -4.01
C HIS A 208 -14.50 8.97 -4.54
N ALA A 209 -15.55 8.84 -3.72
CA ALA A 209 -16.91 9.22 -4.06
C ALA A 209 -17.25 10.69 -3.71
N ASN A 210 -16.35 11.43 -3.06
CA ASN A 210 -16.58 12.83 -2.68
C ASN A 210 -16.14 13.81 -3.78
N ASP A 211 -16.67 15.03 -3.74
CA ASP A 211 -16.12 16.14 -4.52
C ASP A 211 -14.87 16.71 -3.82
N PHE A 212 -13.71 16.55 -4.47
CA PHE A 212 -12.43 17.12 -4.03
C PHE A 212 -11.80 18.00 -5.12
N THR A 213 -12.64 18.65 -5.93
CA THR A 213 -12.21 19.43 -7.10
C THR A 213 -11.27 20.59 -6.71
N LYS A 214 -11.47 21.25 -5.56
CA LYS A 214 -10.59 22.35 -5.15
C LYS A 214 -9.22 21.82 -4.76
N PHE A 215 -9.17 20.68 -4.06
CA PHE A 215 -7.93 20.03 -3.71
C PHE A 215 -7.20 19.52 -4.96
N ARG A 216 -7.89 18.85 -5.88
CA ARG A 216 -7.35 18.42 -7.18
C ARG A 216 -6.76 19.61 -7.96
N THR A 217 -7.50 20.71 -8.01
CA THR A 217 -7.08 21.95 -8.67
C THR A 217 -5.81 22.52 -8.03
N PHE A 218 -5.77 22.64 -6.70
CA PHE A 218 -4.59 23.10 -5.98
C PHE A 218 -3.35 22.23 -6.26
N MET A 219 -3.51 20.90 -6.26
CA MET A 219 -2.41 19.97 -6.50
C MET A 219 -1.89 20.07 -7.94
N LYS A 220 -2.78 20.22 -8.93
CA LYS A 220 -2.40 20.43 -10.33
C LYS A 220 -1.62 21.73 -10.57
N HIS A 221 -2.01 22.81 -9.89
CA HIS A 221 -1.30 24.09 -10.00
C HIS A 221 0.08 24.05 -9.32
N THR A 222 0.18 23.30 -8.22
CA THR A 222 1.40 23.18 -7.42
C THR A 222 2.40 22.23 -8.06
N PHE A 223 1.96 21.03 -8.42
CA PHE A 223 2.75 19.98 -9.02
C PHE A 223 2.38 19.90 -10.50
N ARG A 224 3.24 20.38 -11.39
CA ARG A 224 2.95 20.52 -12.82
C ARG A 224 3.32 19.23 -13.55
N VAL A 225 2.54 18.18 -13.36
CA VAL A 225 2.79 16.85 -13.95
C VAL A 225 1.57 16.38 -14.75
N GLN A 226 1.76 15.45 -15.69
CA GLN A 226 0.64 14.83 -16.39
C GLN A 226 0.14 13.61 -15.59
N SER A 227 -0.89 13.83 -14.77
CA SER A 227 -1.55 12.86 -13.88
C SER A 227 -3.05 13.20 -13.80
N ASP A 228 -3.89 12.23 -13.45
CA ASP A 228 -5.31 12.47 -13.16
C ASP A 228 -5.51 13.05 -11.75
N TYR A 229 -4.51 12.95 -10.87
CA TYR A 229 -4.57 13.39 -9.46
C TYR A 229 -5.74 12.74 -8.71
N GLU A 230 -5.81 11.40 -8.75
CA GLU A 230 -6.71 10.63 -7.89
C GLU A 230 -6.17 10.62 -6.44
N LEU A 231 -6.33 11.74 -5.73
CA LEU A 231 -5.67 12.03 -4.45
C LEU A 231 -6.09 11.07 -3.32
N PHE A 232 -7.24 10.41 -3.45
CA PHE A 232 -7.64 9.35 -2.51
C PHE A 232 -6.67 8.17 -2.54
N GLU A 233 -5.98 7.91 -3.65
CA GLU A 233 -4.94 6.87 -3.74
C GLU A 233 -3.77 7.16 -2.80
N THR A 234 -3.38 8.43 -2.66
CA THR A 234 -2.36 8.84 -1.68
C THR A 234 -2.81 8.57 -0.26
N TYR A 235 -4.08 8.84 0.04
CA TYR A 235 -4.67 8.61 1.35
C TYR A 235 -4.72 7.11 1.69
N CYS A 236 -5.30 6.30 0.79
CA CYS A 236 -5.40 4.85 0.92
C CYS A 236 -4.02 4.21 1.09
N GLU A 237 -3.06 4.56 0.23
CA GLU A 237 -1.73 3.97 0.27
C GLU A 237 -0.96 4.35 1.54
N THR A 238 -1.12 5.58 2.03
CA THR A 238 -0.48 6.03 3.27
C THR A 238 -1.06 5.28 4.48
N TRP A 239 -2.39 5.18 4.59
CA TRP A 239 -3.02 4.44 5.68
C TRP A 239 -2.76 2.93 5.61
N ALA A 240 -2.81 2.32 4.43
CA ALA A 240 -2.47 0.92 4.24
C ALA A 240 -1.03 0.64 4.73
N THR A 241 -0.07 1.52 4.39
CA THR A 241 1.31 1.41 4.88
C THR A 241 1.38 1.52 6.42
N LEU A 242 0.64 2.44 7.04
CA LEU A 242 0.61 2.59 8.50
C LEU A 242 -0.01 1.38 9.20
N TRP A 243 -1.11 0.85 8.69
CA TRP A 243 -1.75 -0.34 9.24
C TRP A 243 -0.85 -1.57 9.08
N THR A 244 -0.18 -1.75 7.93
CA THR A 244 0.81 -2.82 7.76
C THR A 244 1.94 -2.71 8.78
N ALA A 245 2.50 -1.51 8.98
CA ALA A 245 3.52 -1.28 10.01
C ALA A 245 2.99 -1.57 11.43
N ALA A 246 1.74 -1.21 11.73
CA ALA A 246 1.10 -1.51 13.01
C ALA A 246 0.91 -3.02 13.22
N TYR A 247 0.44 -3.76 12.22
CA TYR A 247 0.30 -5.23 12.31
C TYR A 247 1.65 -5.92 12.53
N GLN A 248 2.68 -5.48 11.82
CA GLN A 248 4.04 -6.02 12.01
C GLN A 248 4.60 -5.70 13.40
N ALA A 249 4.45 -4.45 13.86
CA ALA A 249 4.83 -4.08 15.23
C ALA A 249 4.08 -4.91 16.26
N TYR A 250 2.78 -5.13 16.08
CA TYR A 250 1.97 -5.97 16.96
C TYR A 250 2.53 -7.40 17.01
N HIS A 251 2.75 -8.03 15.86
CA HIS A 251 3.30 -9.38 15.77
C HIS A 251 4.66 -9.49 16.46
N ILE A 252 5.58 -8.55 16.21
CA ILE A 252 6.89 -8.50 16.85
C ILE A 252 6.74 -8.41 18.38
N THR A 253 5.88 -7.51 18.89
CA THR A 253 5.68 -7.36 20.34
C THR A 253 5.03 -8.57 21.00
N CYS A 254 4.16 -9.29 20.28
CA CYS A 254 3.59 -10.54 20.77
C CYS A 254 4.66 -11.63 20.86
N GLN A 255 5.49 -11.78 19.84
CA GLN A 255 6.58 -12.76 19.83
C GLN A 255 7.64 -12.47 20.89
N SER A 256 7.99 -11.20 21.12
CA SER A 256 8.97 -10.82 22.13
C SER A 256 8.39 -10.67 23.53
N ASN A 257 7.06 -10.76 23.70
CA ASN A 257 6.34 -10.46 24.94
C ASN A 257 6.62 -9.03 25.49
N GLU A 258 6.72 -8.05 24.58
CA GLU A 258 7.03 -6.65 24.91
C GLU A 258 5.97 -5.66 24.38
N PRO A 259 4.70 -5.73 24.82
CA PRO A 259 3.63 -4.88 24.29
C PRO A 259 3.89 -3.38 24.49
N LYS A 260 4.68 -3.01 25.52
CA LYS A 260 5.07 -1.61 25.78
C LYS A 260 5.99 -1.01 24.70
N ARG A 261 6.63 -1.86 23.87
CA ARG A 261 7.51 -1.42 22.77
C ARG A 261 6.78 -1.22 21.44
N PHE A 262 5.46 -1.39 21.41
CA PHE A 262 4.67 -1.29 20.18
C PHE A 262 4.93 0.01 19.41
N ILE A 263 4.84 1.15 20.09
CA ILE A 263 5.08 2.46 19.46
C ILE A 263 6.50 2.56 18.90
N ASN A 264 7.51 2.07 19.64
CA ASN A 264 8.90 2.11 19.17
C ASN A 264 9.11 1.25 17.91
N TYR A 265 8.45 0.10 17.82
CA TYR A 265 8.47 -0.70 16.59
C TYR A 265 7.75 -0.01 15.44
N VAL A 266 6.58 0.61 15.69
CA VAL A 266 5.87 1.40 14.66
C VAL A 266 6.74 2.55 14.16
N GLU A 267 7.37 3.33 15.04
CA GLU A 267 8.31 4.39 14.71
C GLU A 267 9.46 3.89 13.82
N THR A 268 10.04 2.75 14.21
CA THR A 268 11.13 2.13 13.46
C THR A 268 10.66 1.72 12.05
N LEU A 269 9.53 1.03 11.95
CA LEU A 269 8.99 0.57 10.66
C LEU A 269 8.62 1.75 9.75
N ILE A 270 7.99 2.81 10.29
CA ILE A 270 7.69 4.02 9.52
C ILE A 270 8.98 4.71 9.05
N ALA A 271 10.05 4.75 9.86
CA ALA A 271 11.33 5.34 9.45
C ALA A 271 11.98 4.59 8.28
N HIS A 272 11.80 3.27 8.21
CA HIS A 272 12.22 2.47 7.07
C HIS A 272 11.35 2.78 5.84
N GLU A 273 10.01 2.85 6.01
CA GLU A 273 9.07 3.20 4.94
C GLU A 273 9.29 4.62 4.36
N GLN A 274 9.66 5.59 5.19
CA GLN A 274 10.02 6.95 4.76
C GLN A 274 11.18 6.92 3.77
N GLN A 275 12.27 6.22 4.13
CA GLN A 275 13.44 6.08 3.28
C GLN A 275 13.11 5.31 2.01
N PHE A 276 12.46 4.15 2.15
CA PHE A 276 12.08 3.32 1.03
C PHE A 276 11.20 4.08 0.03
N SER A 277 10.16 4.76 0.51
CA SER A 277 9.22 5.50 -0.34
C SER A 277 9.90 6.67 -1.07
N LEU A 278 10.84 7.37 -0.42
CA LEU A 278 11.61 8.44 -1.06
C LEU A 278 12.58 7.91 -2.13
N ILE A 279 13.20 6.74 -1.89
CA ILE A 279 14.03 6.05 -2.90
C ILE A 279 13.17 5.65 -4.10
N GLN A 280 11.99 5.06 -3.87
CA GLN A 280 11.09 4.63 -4.95
C GLN A 280 10.58 5.83 -5.77
N SER A 281 10.13 6.88 -5.10
CA SER A 281 9.75 8.17 -5.72
C SER A 281 10.90 8.74 -6.57
N THR A 282 12.12 8.72 -6.05
CA THR A 282 13.32 9.16 -6.76
C THR A 282 13.61 8.32 -8.01
N LYS A 283 13.50 6.99 -7.94
CA LYS A 283 13.72 6.11 -9.10
C LYS A 283 12.76 6.44 -10.22
N ILE A 284 11.49 6.65 -9.89
CA ILE A 284 10.43 7.03 -10.84
C ILE A 284 10.75 8.38 -11.49
N LEU A 285 11.04 9.42 -10.71
CA LEU A 285 11.36 10.75 -11.25
C LEU A 285 12.61 10.71 -12.15
N ASN A 286 13.58 9.87 -11.80
CA ASN A 286 14.81 9.71 -12.55
C ASN A 286 14.58 9.04 -13.93
N ILE A 287 13.48 8.30 -14.15
CA ILE A 287 13.09 7.84 -15.50
C ILE A 287 12.94 9.04 -16.43
N PHE A 288 12.42 10.16 -15.94
CA PHE A 288 12.22 11.42 -16.67
C PHE A 288 13.40 12.41 -16.53
N ASN A 289 14.54 11.95 -15.98
CA ASN A 289 15.68 12.80 -15.64
C ASN A 289 15.30 13.99 -14.73
N MET A 290 14.39 13.74 -13.78
CA MET A 290 13.92 14.76 -12.84
C MET A 290 14.39 14.46 -11.41
N LYS A 291 14.56 15.53 -10.64
CA LYS A 291 14.57 15.52 -9.18
C LYS A 291 13.20 15.96 -8.66
N TYR A 292 12.95 15.72 -7.37
CA TYR A 292 11.71 16.14 -6.74
C TYR A 292 11.40 17.63 -6.95
N SER A 293 12.40 18.52 -6.83
CA SER A 293 12.14 19.95 -6.99
C SER A 293 11.66 20.37 -8.39
N ASP A 294 11.93 19.55 -9.40
CA ASP A 294 11.61 19.90 -10.79
C ASP A 294 10.10 19.84 -11.05
N ILE A 295 9.38 18.96 -10.34
CA ILE A 295 7.94 18.75 -10.56
C ILE A 295 7.08 19.98 -10.23
N PHE A 296 7.58 20.92 -9.41
CA PHE A 296 6.89 22.17 -9.05
C PHE A 296 7.65 23.43 -9.45
N LYS A 297 8.86 23.31 -10.02
CA LYS A 297 9.63 24.44 -10.58
C LYS A 297 9.56 24.52 -12.10
N GLN A 298 9.24 23.42 -12.78
CA GLN A 298 9.22 23.38 -14.25
C GLN A 298 8.12 24.28 -14.84
N LYS A 299 8.37 24.79 -16.05
CA LYS A 299 7.37 25.51 -16.85
C LYS A 299 6.42 24.53 -17.54
N GLU A 300 6.98 23.52 -18.21
CA GLU A 300 6.25 22.48 -18.93
C GLU A 300 6.35 21.11 -18.22
N PRO A 301 5.28 20.31 -18.21
CA PRO A 301 5.27 18.99 -17.57
C PRO A 301 6.13 17.99 -18.33
N LYS A 302 7.23 17.52 -17.72
CA LYS A 302 8.04 16.41 -18.26
C LYS A 302 7.56 15.03 -17.80
N TYR A 303 7.06 14.96 -16.57
CA TYR A 303 6.55 13.73 -15.96
C TYR A 303 5.19 13.36 -16.56
N ARG A 304 5.01 12.07 -16.86
CA ARG A 304 3.76 11.51 -17.38
C ARG A 304 3.49 10.09 -16.88
N GLU A 305 2.23 9.80 -16.64
CA GLU A 305 1.73 8.49 -16.21
C GLU A 305 0.39 8.16 -16.89
N ASN A 306 0.04 6.88 -16.94
CA ASN A 306 -1.29 6.38 -17.32
C ASN A 306 -1.86 5.45 -16.23
N THR A 307 -1.47 5.72 -14.98
CA THR A 307 -1.90 5.09 -13.73
C THR A 307 -1.54 6.05 -12.59
N ASN A 308 -1.88 5.77 -11.34
CA ASN A 308 -1.80 6.73 -10.23
C ASN A 308 -0.41 6.82 -9.55
N VAL A 309 0.69 6.71 -10.32
CA VAL A 309 2.08 6.66 -9.78
C VAL A 309 2.44 7.88 -8.94
N PHE A 310 2.05 9.06 -9.38
CA PHE A 310 2.25 10.31 -8.70
C PHE A 310 1.61 10.28 -7.32
N CYS A 311 0.41 9.70 -7.20
CA CYS A 311 -0.32 9.64 -5.94
C CYS A 311 0.28 8.60 -4.96
N TYR A 312 0.43 7.34 -5.37
CA TYR A 312 0.85 6.27 -4.45
C TYR A 312 2.38 6.12 -4.27
N TYR A 313 3.22 6.75 -5.11
CA TYR A 313 4.68 6.82 -4.84
C TYR A 313 5.12 8.21 -4.38
N ILE A 314 4.81 9.25 -5.15
CA ILE A 314 5.43 10.57 -4.93
C ILE A 314 4.72 11.28 -3.77
N LEU A 315 3.41 11.51 -3.86
CA LEU A 315 2.67 12.18 -2.79
C LEU A 315 2.64 11.34 -1.49
N LYS A 316 2.50 10.01 -1.59
CA LYS A 316 2.63 9.09 -0.44
C LYS A 316 3.96 9.26 0.29
N SER A 317 5.07 9.40 -0.44
CA SER A 317 6.38 9.62 0.18
C SER A 317 6.44 10.93 0.99
N LEU A 318 5.72 11.97 0.55
CA LEU A 318 5.62 13.24 1.28
C LEU A 318 4.75 13.07 2.55
N CYS A 319 3.63 12.35 2.44
CA CYS A 319 2.76 12.05 3.59
C CYS A 319 3.50 11.26 4.66
N LEU A 320 4.26 10.23 4.28
CA LEU A 320 5.08 9.46 5.22
C LEU A 320 6.21 10.29 5.83
N LEU A 321 6.91 11.10 5.03
CA LEU A 321 7.97 11.98 5.54
C LEU A 321 7.42 12.95 6.61
N HIS A 322 6.20 13.43 6.42
CA HIS A 322 5.50 14.32 7.34
C HIS A 322 4.40 13.60 8.14
N ILE A 323 4.67 12.37 8.59
CA ILE A 323 3.66 11.49 9.16
C ILE A 323 2.88 12.12 10.32
N ASN A 324 3.54 12.87 11.19
CA ASN A 324 2.86 13.54 12.30
C ASN A 324 1.87 14.60 11.84
N ALA A 325 2.21 15.36 10.79
CA ALA A 325 1.30 16.33 10.22
C ALA A 325 0.16 15.66 9.44
N PHE A 326 0.45 14.54 8.75
CA PHE A 326 -0.56 13.69 8.11
C PHE A 326 -1.58 13.15 9.11
N LEU A 327 -1.12 12.59 10.24
CA LEU A 327 -2.00 12.06 11.29
C LEU A 327 -2.86 13.18 11.88
N ARG A 328 -2.28 14.35 12.17
CA ARG A 328 -3.03 15.52 12.68
C ARG A 328 -4.12 16.00 11.73
N VAL A 329 -3.86 16.06 10.42
CA VAL A 329 -4.90 16.46 9.45
C VAL A 329 -5.95 15.38 9.30
N SER A 330 -5.52 14.12 9.18
CA SER A 330 -6.43 12.98 8.99
C SER A 330 -7.38 12.85 10.18
N ASN A 331 -6.86 12.87 11.41
CA ASN A 331 -7.67 12.75 12.64
C ASN A 331 -8.75 13.84 12.78
N LYS A 332 -8.55 15.02 12.17
CA LYS A 332 -9.58 16.09 12.16
C LYS A 332 -10.72 15.81 11.18
N CYS A 333 -10.52 14.90 10.24
CA CYS A 333 -11.50 14.47 9.25
C CYS A 333 -12.08 13.07 9.52
N MET A 334 -11.47 12.28 10.41
CA MET A 334 -11.91 10.91 10.69
C MET A 334 -13.23 10.90 11.48
N ASN A 335 -14.19 10.09 11.04
CA ASN A 335 -15.34 9.73 11.86
C ASN A 335 -14.98 8.64 12.89
N ASN A 336 -14.13 7.71 12.46
CA ASN A 336 -13.65 6.58 13.25
C ASN A 336 -12.23 6.22 12.77
N PRO A 337 -11.54 5.23 13.36
CA PRO A 337 -10.15 4.90 13.01
C PRO A 337 -9.86 4.53 11.53
N LEU A 338 -10.87 4.21 10.70
CA LEU A 338 -10.68 3.85 9.29
C LEU A 338 -11.42 4.79 8.32
N ASN A 339 -12.57 5.33 8.70
CA ASN A 339 -13.46 6.06 7.80
C ASN A 339 -13.27 7.59 7.89
N ILE A 340 -12.95 8.22 6.75
CA ILE A 340 -12.86 9.67 6.60
C ILE A 340 -14.21 10.31 6.23
N ILE A 341 -14.48 11.50 6.77
CA ILE A 341 -15.52 12.40 6.27
C ILE A 341 -14.83 13.54 5.52
N PHE A 342 -14.89 13.47 4.19
CA PHE A 342 -14.22 14.44 3.32
C PHE A 342 -15.18 15.54 2.86
N ASP A 343 -15.52 16.43 3.79
CA ASP A 343 -16.29 17.65 3.52
C ASP A 343 -15.38 18.82 3.09
N SER A 344 -15.96 20.00 2.83
CA SER A 344 -15.22 21.19 2.43
C SER A 344 -14.19 21.68 3.47
N LYS A 345 -14.45 21.41 4.76
CA LYS A 345 -13.52 21.77 5.84
C LYS A 345 -12.33 20.82 5.81
N CYS A 346 -12.57 19.52 5.65
CA CYS A 346 -11.51 18.53 5.48
C CYS A 346 -10.67 18.85 4.24
N GLU A 347 -11.31 19.11 3.09
CA GLU A 347 -10.63 19.49 1.84
C GLU A 347 -9.67 20.68 2.06
N SER A 348 -10.13 21.71 2.78
CA SER A 348 -9.31 22.89 3.11
C SER A 348 -8.10 22.54 3.99
N LEU A 349 -8.28 21.67 4.97
CA LEU A 349 -7.19 21.21 5.83
C LEU A 349 -6.13 20.41 5.04
N TRP A 350 -6.55 19.58 4.08
CA TRP A 350 -5.64 18.83 3.21
C TRP A 350 -4.85 19.74 2.25
N ILE A 351 -5.51 20.75 1.68
CA ILE A 351 -4.84 21.79 0.89
C ILE A 351 -3.75 22.47 1.75
N ASP A 352 -4.09 22.89 2.97
CA ASP A 352 -3.15 23.59 3.85
C ASP A 352 -2.02 22.69 4.34
N PHE A 353 -2.28 21.39 4.52
CA PHE A 353 -1.25 20.39 4.78
C PHE A 353 -0.24 20.35 3.64
N PHE A 354 -0.69 20.17 2.39
CA PHE A 354 0.21 20.10 1.24
C PHE A 354 0.96 21.41 0.98
N LYS A 355 0.31 22.57 1.14
CA LYS A 355 0.96 23.90 1.07
C LYS A 355 2.17 24.00 2.00
N LYS A 356 2.08 23.43 3.20
CA LYS A 356 3.14 23.49 4.22
C LYS A 356 4.31 22.55 3.93
N ILE A 357 4.05 21.39 3.33
CA ILE A 357 5.06 20.33 3.22
C ILE A 357 5.78 20.28 1.88
N TYR A 358 5.15 20.67 0.76
CA TYR A 358 5.69 20.36 -0.57
C TYR A 358 7.07 20.97 -0.83
N ASN A 359 7.30 22.23 -0.42
CA ASN A 359 8.58 22.93 -0.58
C ASN A 359 9.24 23.24 0.77
N ASN A 360 8.89 22.47 1.81
CA ASN A 360 9.51 22.58 3.12
C ASN A 360 11.01 22.24 3.04
N LYS A 361 11.86 22.95 3.80
CA LYS A 361 13.31 22.72 3.83
C LYS A 361 13.68 21.25 4.07
N GLU A 362 12.97 20.58 4.98
CA GLU A 362 13.20 19.17 5.28
C GLU A 362 12.80 18.27 4.11
N THR A 363 11.66 18.54 3.45
CA THR A 363 11.24 17.82 2.23
C THR A 363 12.30 17.90 1.14
N ILE A 364 12.78 19.12 0.86
CA ILE A 364 13.81 19.34 -0.17
C ILE A 364 15.11 18.64 0.19
N LYS A 365 15.54 18.73 1.45
CA LYS A 365 16.74 18.04 1.93
C LYS A 365 16.62 16.53 1.75
N ARG A 366 15.56 15.92 2.26
CA ARG A 366 15.39 14.45 2.28
C ARG A 366 15.19 13.86 0.89
N THR A 367 14.47 14.55 0.02
CA THR A 367 14.33 14.13 -1.38
C THR A 367 15.66 14.25 -2.16
N ASN A 368 16.49 15.25 -1.87
CA ASN A 368 17.83 15.36 -2.43
C ASN A 368 18.79 14.28 -1.89
N ASP A 369 18.72 13.97 -0.59
CA ASP A 369 19.51 12.90 0.02
C ASP A 369 19.17 11.55 -0.63
N ALA A 370 17.88 11.23 -0.78
CA ALA A 370 17.42 10.03 -1.49
C ALA A 370 17.87 10.02 -2.97
N HIS A 371 17.85 11.18 -3.64
CA HIS A 371 18.38 11.32 -5.00
C HIS A 371 19.87 10.98 -5.11
N ASN A 372 20.69 11.55 -4.22
CA ASN A 372 22.12 11.28 -4.19
C ASN A 372 22.41 9.81 -3.89
N MET A 373 21.61 9.19 -3.02
CA MET A 373 21.71 7.76 -2.73
C MET A 373 21.38 6.89 -3.95
N VAL A 374 20.32 7.20 -4.70
CA VAL A 374 20.00 6.47 -5.94
C VAL A 374 21.09 6.64 -7.01
N LEU A 375 21.73 7.81 -7.08
CA LEU A 375 22.86 8.01 -7.99
C LEU A 375 24.09 7.19 -7.59
N SER A 376 24.43 7.13 -6.30
CA SER A 376 25.58 6.34 -5.83
C SER A 376 25.38 4.84 -6.07
N LEU A 377 24.15 4.34 -6.01
CA LEU A 377 23.78 2.96 -6.36
C LEU A 377 24.09 2.59 -7.82
N ARG A 378 24.00 3.55 -8.75
CA ARG A 378 24.28 3.29 -10.17
C ARG A 378 25.77 3.09 -10.46
N ASN A 379 26.63 3.61 -9.58
CA ASN A 379 28.07 3.61 -9.79
C ASN A 379 28.78 2.38 -9.18
N LYS A 380 28.04 1.43 -8.58
CA LYS A 380 28.60 0.19 -8.05
C LYS A 380 28.54 -0.93 -9.10
N PRO A 381 29.69 -1.42 -9.62
CA PRO A 381 29.73 -2.42 -10.68
C PRO A 381 29.20 -3.81 -10.28
N GLU A 382 29.06 -4.10 -8.98
CA GLU A 382 28.60 -5.41 -8.47
C GLU A 382 27.08 -5.50 -8.25
N THR A 383 26.32 -4.41 -8.38
CA THR A 383 24.86 -4.44 -8.31
C THR A 383 24.27 -4.59 -9.71
N ASN A 384 24.41 -5.79 -10.28
CA ASN A 384 23.74 -6.17 -11.52
C ASN A 384 22.21 -5.98 -11.38
N VAL A 385 21.70 -4.87 -11.93
CA VAL A 385 20.36 -4.67 -12.52
C VAL A 385 19.10 -4.85 -11.64
N SER A 386 19.13 -5.42 -10.44
CA SER A 386 17.86 -5.77 -9.73
C SER A 386 17.27 -4.68 -8.82
N ASN A 387 18.08 -3.83 -8.17
CA ASN A 387 17.55 -2.88 -7.18
C ASN A 387 17.04 -1.56 -7.78
N ASN A 388 17.57 -1.13 -8.92
CA ASN A 388 17.21 0.15 -9.55
C ASN A 388 15.91 0.09 -10.36
N SER A 389 15.45 -1.11 -10.69
CA SER A 389 14.24 -1.38 -11.46
C SER A 389 13.08 -1.83 -10.59
N LEU A 390 13.29 -2.28 -9.35
CA LEU A 390 12.20 -2.72 -8.47
C LEU A 390 11.19 -1.60 -8.22
N GLY A 391 9.92 -1.86 -8.57
CA GLY A 391 8.78 -0.96 -8.42
C GLY A 391 7.84 -1.35 -7.28
N ARG A 392 8.34 -1.83 -6.15
CA ARG A 392 7.51 -2.13 -4.97
C ARG A 392 7.11 -0.83 -4.23
N MET A 393 5.89 -0.75 -3.69
CA MET A 393 5.39 0.49 -3.04
C MET A 393 5.64 0.58 -1.54
N THR A 394 5.90 -0.56 -0.91
CA THR A 394 6.17 -0.71 0.52
C THR A 394 7.40 -1.58 0.74
N LEU A 395 8.17 -1.35 1.80
CA LEU A 395 9.24 -2.26 2.21
C LEU A 395 8.68 -3.47 2.96
N PHE A 396 7.55 -3.25 3.63
CA PHE A 396 6.89 -4.21 4.49
C PHE A 396 5.48 -4.53 3.98
N GLY A 397 5.18 -5.80 3.76
CA GLY A 397 3.85 -6.29 3.38
C GLY A 397 3.85 -7.29 2.25
#